data_AF-F6DG16-F1
#
_entry.id   AF-F6DG16-F1
#
_cell.length_a   1.000
_cell.length_b   1.000
_cell.length_c   1.000
_cell.angle_alpha   90.00
_cell.angle_beta   90.00
_cell.angle_gamma   90.00
#
_symmetry.space_group_name_H-M   'P 1'
#
loop_
_entity.id
_entity.type
_entity.pdbx_description
1 polymer ?
#
loop_
_entity_poly.entity_id
_entity_poly.type
_entity_poly.pdbx_seq_one_letter_code
_entity_poly.pdbx_strand_id
1 'polypeptide(L)'
;MVCPVCGEALELEGYEVGDLVDCEACGAVLRLLSDGSLEVVVPPGGEKEPLWGLEAYGDGEEAVLRFSDGTLEEEVRVAKVELAEALRRLEEGVGDEAPEEAEDEPNQEPDYLTLHVEAEPGPLVLRRIVYKGASDLLEFTLPSGSVYEFPFREALVLLRPVVG
;
A
#
# COMPACT_ATOMS: atom_id res chain seq x y z
N MET A 1 10.75 25.12 -7.38
CA MET A 1 10.46 24.60 -6.01
C MET A 1 10.61 23.08 -6.04
N VAL A 2 10.44 22.34 -4.95
CA VAL A 2 10.41 20.86 -5.01
C VAL A 2 9.05 20.34 -4.56
N CYS A 3 8.60 19.24 -5.17
CA CYS A 3 7.43 18.53 -4.71
C CYS A 3 7.69 17.96 -3.31
N PRO A 4 6.85 18.27 -2.30
CA PRO A 4 7.05 17.77 -0.94
C PRO A 4 6.82 16.26 -0.83
N VAL A 5 6.30 15.61 -1.87
CA VAL A 5 6.02 14.17 -1.89
C VAL A 5 7.18 13.36 -2.45
N CYS A 6 7.63 13.66 -3.68
CA CYS A 6 8.67 12.88 -4.36
C CYS A 6 10.03 13.58 -4.48
N GLY A 7 10.13 14.85 -4.05
CA GLY A 7 11.37 15.63 -4.12
C GLY A 7 11.72 16.19 -5.51
N GLU A 8 10.90 15.93 -6.54
CA GLU A 8 11.13 16.40 -7.92
C GLU A 8 11.05 17.94 -8.02
N ALA A 9 11.85 18.53 -8.92
CA ALA A 9 11.80 19.96 -9.18
C ALA A 9 10.49 20.36 -9.90
N LEU A 10 9.82 21.39 -9.37
CA LEU A 10 8.60 21.96 -9.94
C LEU A 10 8.87 23.34 -10.53
N GLU A 11 8.49 23.53 -11.80
CA GLU A 11 8.40 24.83 -12.46
C GLU A 11 7.07 25.50 -12.09
N LEU A 12 7.17 26.61 -11.35
CA LEU A 12 6.01 27.38 -10.86
C LEU A 12 5.83 28.70 -11.62
N GLU A 13 6.43 28.84 -12.80
CA GLU A 13 6.32 30.07 -13.58
C GLU A 13 4.87 30.24 -14.09
N GLY A 14 4.22 31.33 -13.65
CA GLY A 14 2.83 31.63 -14.03
C GLY A 14 1.76 31.17 -13.04
N TYR A 15 2.13 30.51 -11.93
CA TYR A 15 1.18 30.12 -10.87
C TYR A 15 1.01 31.22 -9.83
N GLU A 16 -0.23 31.46 -9.43
CA GLU A 16 -0.62 32.39 -8.37
C GLU A 16 -0.90 31.67 -7.04
N VAL A 17 -0.90 32.42 -5.95
CA VAL A 17 -1.27 31.89 -4.63
C VAL A 17 -2.70 31.35 -4.67
N GLY A 18 -2.89 30.11 -4.22
CA GLY A 18 -4.15 29.39 -4.26
C GLY A 18 -4.30 28.46 -5.46
N ASP A 19 -3.43 28.57 -6.47
CA ASP A 19 -3.47 27.70 -7.64
C ASP A 19 -3.08 26.27 -7.29
N LEU A 20 -3.63 25.34 -8.09
CA LEU A 20 -3.28 23.93 -8.06
C LEU A 20 -2.15 23.65 -9.04
N VAL A 21 -1.12 22.95 -8.56
CA VAL A 21 0.08 22.57 -9.30
C VAL A 21 0.13 21.05 -9.37
N ASP A 22 0.11 20.50 -10.58
CA ASP A 22 0.30 19.07 -10.80
C ASP A 22 1.79 18.72 -10.84
N CYS A 23 2.22 17.77 -10.01
CA CYS A 23 3.56 17.21 -10.11
C CYS A 23 3.57 16.11 -11.19
N GLU A 24 4.12 16.40 -12.36
CA GLU A 24 4.16 15.44 -13.48
C GLU A 24 4.92 14.14 -13.17
N ALA A 25 5.86 14.16 -12.22
CA ALA A 25 6.68 12.99 -11.89
C ALA A 25 5.99 11.98 -10.98
N CYS A 26 5.17 12.42 -10.01
CA CYS A 26 4.47 11.51 -9.10
C CYS A 26 2.94 11.54 -9.28
N GLY A 27 2.37 12.57 -9.92
CA GLY A 27 0.93 12.74 -10.09
C GLY A 27 0.23 13.33 -8.87
N ALA A 28 0.97 13.95 -7.93
CA ALA A 28 0.38 14.68 -6.82
C ALA A 28 -0.19 16.03 -7.27
N VAL A 29 -1.34 16.43 -6.73
CA VAL A 29 -1.91 17.78 -6.89
C VAL A 29 -1.57 18.58 -5.64
N LEU A 30 -0.90 19.72 -5.83
CA LEU A 30 -0.41 20.58 -4.76
C LEU A 30 -1.10 21.94 -4.82
N ARG A 31 -1.25 22.65 -3.71
CA ARG A 31 -1.71 24.04 -3.67
C ARG A 31 -0.59 24.97 -3.25
N LEU A 32 -0.38 26.04 -4.01
CA LEU A 32 0.57 27.09 -3.65
C LEU A 32 -0.02 27.98 -2.54
N LEU A 33 0.60 27.97 -1.36
CA LEU A 33 0.18 28.76 -0.22
C LEU A 33 0.76 30.18 -0.26
N SER A 34 0.16 31.09 0.49
CA SER A 34 0.56 32.51 0.54
C SER A 34 1.95 32.76 1.11
N ASP A 35 2.49 31.80 1.86
CA ASP A 35 3.85 31.82 2.40
C ASP A 35 4.89 31.24 1.42
N GLY A 36 4.47 30.85 0.22
CA GLY A 36 5.32 30.23 -0.80
C GLY A 36 5.60 28.76 -0.56
N SER A 37 4.90 28.09 0.35
CA SER A 37 4.97 26.63 0.50
C SER A 37 3.93 25.90 -0.36
N LEU A 38 4.09 24.59 -0.52
CA LEU A 38 3.15 23.73 -1.24
C LEU A 38 2.44 22.80 -0.25
N GLU A 39 1.11 22.86 -0.24
CA GLU A 39 0.24 21.92 0.47
C GLU A 39 -0.15 20.78 -0.47
N VAL A 40 -0.11 19.53 0.01
CA VAL A 40 -0.60 18.39 -0.78
C VAL A 40 -2.13 18.39 -0.72
N VAL A 41 -2.78 18.58 -1.87
CA VAL A 41 -4.25 18.52 -2.01
C VAL A 41 -4.70 17.11 -2.39
N VAL A 42 -3.99 16.49 -3.34
CA VAL A 42 -4.19 15.10 -3.74
C VAL A 42 -2.82 14.43 -3.77
N PRO A 43 -2.61 13.32 -3.06
CA PRO A 43 -1.37 12.57 -3.14
C PRO A 43 -1.20 11.94 -4.53
N PRO A 44 0.03 11.52 -4.89
CA PRO A 44 0.29 10.79 -6.12
C PRO A 44 -0.59 9.54 -6.20
N GLY A 45 -1.25 9.31 -7.34
CA GLY A 45 -2.22 8.21 -7.54
C GLY A 45 -3.69 8.63 -7.73
N GLY A 46 -4.01 9.93 -7.61
CA GLY A 46 -5.34 10.48 -7.85
C GLY A 46 -6.38 10.06 -6.81
N GLU A 47 -7.64 10.51 -6.98
CA GLU A 47 -8.82 10.27 -6.11
C GLU A 47 -9.26 8.79 -6.00
N LYS A 48 -8.36 7.84 -6.18
CA LYS A 48 -8.62 6.46 -5.82
C LYS A 48 -8.64 6.42 -4.30
N GLU A 49 -9.77 6.01 -3.73
CA GLU A 49 -9.84 5.67 -2.31
C GLU A 49 -8.63 4.78 -1.99
N PRO A 50 -7.99 4.92 -0.82
CA PRO A 50 -6.71 4.26 -0.51
C PRO A 50 -6.73 2.72 -0.66
N LEU A 51 -7.92 2.14 -0.79
CA LEU A 51 -8.17 0.71 -0.97
C LEU A 51 -8.77 0.37 -2.34
N TRP A 52 -8.70 1.29 -3.30
CA TRP A 52 -9.19 1.07 -4.66
C TRP A 52 -8.49 -0.16 -5.25
N GLY A 53 -9.28 -1.14 -5.68
CA GLY A 53 -8.76 -2.41 -6.16
C GLY A 53 -8.66 -3.51 -5.10
N LEU A 54 -9.13 -3.30 -3.87
CA LEU A 54 -9.34 -4.36 -2.88
C LEU A 54 -10.79 -4.37 -2.38
N GLU A 55 -11.47 -5.48 -2.60
CA GLU A 55 -12.76 -5.78 -1.98
C GLU A 55 -12.62 -7.05 -1.13
N ALA A 56 -13.32 -7.10 0.01
CA ALA A 56 -13.32 -8.25 0.89
C ALA A 56 -14.71 -8.50 1.44
N TYR A 57 -15.14 -9.76 1.43
CA TYR A 57 -16.40 -10.18 2.03
C TYR A 57 -16.30 -11.60 2.60
N GLY A 58 -17.14 -11.92 3.57
CA GLY A 58 -17.16 -13.24 4.20
C GLY A 58 -18.13 -14.19 3.51
N ASP A 59 -17.70 -15.43 3.29
CA ASP A 59 -18.54 -16.54 2.85
C ASP A 59 -18.31 -17.74 3.80
N GLY A 60 -19.23 -17.94 4.74
CA GLY A 60 -19.07 -18.95 5.80
C GLY A 60 -17.80 -18.70 6.63
N GLU A 61 -16.90 -19.70 6.66
CA GLU A 61 -15.61 -19.68 7.36
C GLU A 61 -14.47 -19.09 6.48
N GLU A 62 -14.76 -18.73 5.24
CA GLU A 62 -13.79 -18.18 4.29
C GLU A 62 -13.98 -16.67 4.10
N ALA A 63 -12.88 -15.96 3.90
CA ALA A 63 -12.86 -14.61 3.38
C ALA A 63 -12.56 -14.69 1.87
N VAL A 64 -13.37 -14.00 1.08
CA VAL A 64 -13.14 -13.82 -0.34
C VAL A 64 -12.52 -12.45 -0.55
N LEU A 65 -11.30 -12.42 -1.09
CA LEU A 65 -10.57 -11.19 -1.42
C LEU A 65 -10.56 -11.04 -2.94
N ARG A 66 -11.05 -9.89 -3.42
CA ARG A 66 -11.04 -9.54 -4.82
C ARG A 66 -10.11 -8.37 -5.06
N PHE A 67 -9.22 -8.55 -6.03
CA PHE A 67 -8.20 -7.60 -6.42
C PHE A 67 -8.48 -7.07 -7.82
N SER A 68 -8.22 -5.78 -8.07
CA SER A 68 -8.30 -5.20 -9.41
C SER A 68 -7.30 -4.07 -9.62
N ASP A 69 -6.68 -4.05 -10.79
CA ASP A 69 -5.85 -2.94 -11.28
C ASP A 69 -6.59 -2.05 -12.30
N GLY A 70 -7.88 -2.31 -12.51
CA GLY A 70 -8.73 -1.67 -13.52
C GLY A 70 -8.68 -2.30 -14.91
N THR A 71 -7.79 -3.26 -15.14
CA THR A 71 -7.68 -4.04 -16.39
C THR A 71 -8.03 -5.51 -16.15
N LEU A 72 -7.59 -6.05 -15.02
CA LEU A 72 -7.81 -7.41 -14.57
C LEU A 72 -8.53 -7.41 -13.22
N GLU A 73 -9.22 -8.52 -12.97
CA GLU A 73 -9.83 -8.82 -11.69
C GLU A 73 -9.45 -10.23 -11.29
N GLU A 74 -9.02 -10.39 -10.04
CA GLU A 74 -8.54 -11.65 -9.49
C GLU A 74 -9.23 -11.90 -8.15
N GLU A 75 -9.55 -13.16 -7.86
CA GLU A 75 -10.21 -13.56 -6.61
C GLU A 75 -9.38 -14.66 -5.94
N VAL A 76 -9.18 -14.53 -4.63
CA VAL A 76 -8.60 -15.58 -3.78
C VAL A 76 -9.52 -15.83 -2.61
N ARG A 77 -9.59 -17.10 -2.19
CA ARG A 77 -10.35 -17.51 -1.00
C ARG A 77 -9.39 -18.01 0.06
N VAL A 78 -9.58 -17.55 1.28
CA VAL A 78 -8.69 -17.84 2.41
C VAL A 78 -9.52 -18.08 3.66
N ALA A 79 -9.11 -19.03 4.50
CA ALA A 79 -9.80 -19.25 5.76
C ALA A 79 -9.73 -17.98 6.63
N LYS A 80 -10.87 -17.52 7.17
CA LYS A 80 -10.94 -16.30 8.00
C LYS A 80 -9.97 -16.36 9.16
N VAL A 81 -9.89 -17.52 9.81
CA VAL A 81 -9.05 -17.75 10.99
C VAL A 81 -7.56 -17.59 10.65
N GLU A 82 -7.14 -18.12 9.50
CA GLU A 82 -5.76 -18.02 9.04
C GLU A 82 -5.40 -16.60 8.61
N LEU A 83 -6.29 -15.95 7.86
CA LEU A 83 -6.09 -14.54 7.47
C LEU A 83 -6.04 -13.63 8.70
N ALA A 84 -6.94 -13.82 9.68
CA ALA A 84 -6.93 -13.07 10.94
C ALA A 84 -5.61 -13.26 11.72
N GLU A 85 -5.15 -14.51 11.84
CA GLU A 85 -3.88 -14.80 12.51
C GLU A 85 -2.70 -14.14 11.79
N ALA A 86 -2.64 -14.23 10.47
CA ALA A 86 -1.57 -13.64 9.67
C ALA A 86 -1.54 -12.11 9.81
N LEU A 87 -2.69 -11.45 9.68
CA LEU A 87 -2.79 -9.99 9.86
C LEU A 87 -2.37 -9.57 11.27
N ARG A 88 -2.78 -10.30 12.31
CA ARG A 88 -2.37 -10.04 13.70
C ARG A 88 -0.86 -10.17 13.88
N ARG A 89 -0.25 -11.21 13.32
CA ARG A 89 1.20 -11.42 13.38
C ARG A 89 1.96 -10.28 12.69
N LEU A 90 1.53 -9.85 11.50
CA LEU A 90 2.11 -8.68 10.83
C LEU A 90 1.97 -7.39 11.65
N GLU A 91 0.84 -7.19 12.34
CA GLU A 91 0.66 -6.06 13.25
C GLU A 91 1.61 -6.10 14.45
N GLU A 92 1.81 -7.28 15.03
CA GLU A 92 2.71 -7.55 16.16
C GLU A 92 4.20 -7.51 15.76
N GLY A 93 4.51 -7.38 14.47
CA GLY A 93 5.88 -7.38 13.97
C GLY A 93 6.50 -8.78 13.85
N VAL A 94 5.66 -9.80 13.71
CA VAL A 94 6.05 -11.22 13.66
C VAL A 94 5.87 -11.76 12.25
N GLY A 95 6.97 -12.12 11.59
CA GLY A 95 6.99 -12.73 10.27
C GLY A 95 8.41 -13.12 9.90
N ASP A 96 8.58 -13.71 8.73
CA ASP A 96 9.92 -13.94 8.17
C ASP A 96 10.49 -12.59 7.72
N GLU A 97 11.62 -12.20 8.31
CA GLU A 97 12.34 -10.97 7.96
C GLU A 97 13.06 -11.11 6.62
N ALA A 98 13.38 -9.98 6.01
CA ALA A 98 14.27 -9.93 4.87
C ALA A 98 15.61 -10.62 5.22
N PRO A 99 16.20 -11.42 4.31
CA PRO A 99 17.54 -11.94 4.51
C PRO A 99 18.52 -10.76 4.68
N GLU A 100 19.43 -10.85 5.65
CA GLU A 100 20.46 -9.84 5.84
C GLU A 100 21.33 -9.74 4.57
N GLU A 101 21.43 -8.53 3.99
CA GLU A 101 22.37 -8.27 2.92
C GLU A 101 23.80 -8.48 3.40
N ALA A 102 24.70 -8.89 2.50
CA ALA A 102 26.12 -9.00 2.83
C ALA A 102 26.65 -7.63 3.29
N GLU A 103 27.44 -7.62 4.37
CA GLU A 103 27.84 -6.47 5.20
C GLU A 103 28.48 -5.25 4.49
N ASP A 104 28.67 -5.29 3.17
CA ASP A 104 29.44 -4.32 2.40
C ASP A 104 28.62 -3.13 1.84
N GLU A 105 27.29 -3.22 1.78
CA GLU A 105 26.42 -2.13 1.31
C GLU A 105 25.31 -1.80 2.32
N PRO A 106 25.01 -0.50 2.55
CA PRO A 106 23.88 -0.14 3.40
C PRO A 106 22.59 -0.55 2.70
N ASN A 107 21.80 -1.43 3.34
CA ASN A 107 20.49 -1.83 2.84
C ASN A 107 19.61 -0.58 2.65
N GLN A 108 19.32 -0.25 1.39
CA GLN A 108 18.42 0.85 1.01
C GLN A 108 16.98 0.36 0.81
N GLU A 109 16.75 -0.95 0.81
CA GLU A 109 15.42 -1.53 0.70
C GLU A 109 14.67 -1.38 2.03
N PRO A 110 13.33 -1.18 1.98
CA PRO A 110 12.53 -1.14 3.19
C PRO A 110 12.55 -2.50 3.90
N ASP A 111 12.55 -2.47 5.23
CA ASP A 111 12.39 -3.68 6.04
C ASP A 111 11.02 -4.30 5.75
N TYR A 112 10.94 -5.63 5.76
CA TYR A 112 9.66 -6.30 5.58
C TYR A 112 9.51 -7.56 6.42
N LEU A 113 8.24 -7.85 6.70
CA LEU A 113 7.81 -9.08 7.37
C LEU A 113 6.92 -9.85 6.42
N THR A 114 7.24 -11.13 6.19
CA THR A 114 6.51 -12.00 5.26
C THR A 114 5.75 -13.08 6.03
N LEU A 115 4.54 -13.39 5.56
CA LEU A 115 3.75 -14.54 5.98
C LEU A 115 3.12 -15.21 4.76
N HIS A 116 3.01 -16.53 4.82
CA HIS A 116 2.31 -17.33 3.83
C HIS A 116 0.99 -17.83 4.42
N VAL A 117 -0.09 -17.70 3.65
CA VAL A 117 -1.42 -18.14 4.04
C VAL A 117 -1.93 -19.13 3.01
N GLU A 118 -2.55 -20.23 3.46
CA GLU A 118 -3.20 -21.16 2.54
C GLU A 118 -4.42 -20.50 1.93
N ALA A 119 -4.53 -20.57 0.60
CA ALA A 119 -5.62 -19.99 -0.14
C ALA A 119 -5.90 -20.80 -1.39
N GLU A 120 -7.07 -20.59 -1.97
CA GLU A 120 -7.48 -21.16 -3.26
C GLU A 120 -7.45 -20.06 -4.34
N PRO A 121 -6.87 -20.31 -5.52
CA PRO A 121 -6.37 -21.61 -6.02
C PRO A 121 -4.92 -21.96 -5.60
N GLY A 122 -4.28 -21.16 -4.76
CA GLY A 122 -2.91 -21.39 -4.31
C GLY A 122 -2.52 -20.43 -3.18
N PRO A 123 -1.29 -20.53 -2.65
CA PRO A 123 -0.87 -19.76 -1.49
C PRO A 123 -0.90 -18.26 -1.75
N LEU A 124 -1.40 -17.51 -0.76
CA LEU A 124 -1.35 -16.06 -0.71
C LEU A 124 -0.15 -15.64 0.15
N VAL A 125 0.71 -14.77 -0.37
CA VAL A 125 1.79 -14.17 0.42
C VAL A 125 1.36 -12.79 0.88
N LEU A 126 1.48 -12.56 2.19
CA LEU A 126 1.26 -11.26 2.80
C LEU A 126 2.60 -10.71 3.25
N ARG A 127 2.88 -9.46 2.89
CA ARG A 127 4.09 -8.77 3.33
C ARG A 127 3.73 -7.40 3.91
N ARG A 128 4.21 -7.12 5.12
CA ARG A 128 4.20 -5.76 5.67
C ARG A 128 5.52 -5.11 5.31
N ILE A 129 5.48 -4.07 4.48
CA ILE A 129 6.64 -3.26 4.10
C ILE A 129 6.71 -2.07 5.05
N VAL A 130 7.83 -1.93 5.75
CA VAL A 130 8.04 -0.94 6.81
C VAL A 130 8.94 0.18 6.29
N TYR A 131 8.40 1.39 6.20
CA TYR A 131 9.15 2.56 5.74
C TYR A 131 9.59 3.44 6.90
N LYS A 132 10.85 3.87 6.86
CA LYS A 132 11.37 4.81 7.85
C LYS A 132 10.84 6.23 7.56
N GLY A 133 9.84 6.66 8.33
CA GLY A 133 9.26 8.01 8.23
C GLY A 133 8.11 8.15 7.25
N ALA A 134 7.59 7.03 6.72
CA ALA A 134 6.35 6.99 5.94
C ALA A 134 5.41 5.90 6.49
N SER A 135 4.19 5.83 5.97
CA SER A 135 3.24 4.77 6.34
C SER A 135 3.66 3.43 5.76
N ASP A 136 3.46 2.37 6.54
CA ASP A 136 3.68 0.99 6.10
C ASP A 136 2.67 0.58 5.01
N LEU A 137 3.07 -0.39 4.18
CA LEU A 137 2.21 -1.02 3.19
C LEU A 137 1.92 -2.47 3.55
N LEU A 138 0.74 -2.94 3.18
CA LEU A 138 0.37 -4.34 3.09
C LEU A 138 0.41 -4.76 1.61
N GLU A 139 1.37 -5.60 1.27
CA GLU A 139 1.52 -6.22 -0.04
C GLU A 139 0.84 -7.60 -0.02
N PHE A 140 0.10 -7.90 -1.09
CA PHE A 140 -0.48 -9.19 -1.41
C PHE A 140 0.18 -9.72 -2.68
N THR A 141 0.88 -10.86 -2.60
CA THR A 141 1.28 -11.61 -3.80
C THR A 141 0.32 -12.76 -4.01
N LEU A 142 -0.43 -12.70 -5.11
CA LEU A 142 -1.45 -13.68 -5.47
C LEU A 142 -0.82 -14.94 -6.07
N PRO A 143 -1.56 -16.06 -6.13
CA PRO A 143 -1.09 -17.31 -6.75
C PRO A 143 -0.69 -17.17 -8.23
N SER A 144 -1.26 -16.18 -8.93
CA SER A 144 -0.92 -15.83 -10.30
C SER A 144 0.46 -15.18 -10.43
N GLY A 145 1.03 -14.67 -9.33
CA GLY A 145 2.22 -13.84 -9.30
C GLY A 145 1.93 -12.34 -9.36
N SER A 146 0.66 -11.93 -9.47
CA SER A 146 0.27 -10.52 -9.38
C SER A 146 0.54 -9.96 -7.97
N VAL A 147 0.93 -8.70 -7.90
CA VAL A 147 1.25 -8.00 -6.65
C VAL A 147 0.33 -6.78 -6.50
N TYR A 148 -0.28 -6.64 -5.33
CA TYR A 148 -1.12 -5.49 -4.98
C TYR A 148 -0.68 -4.92 -3.64
N GLU A 149 -0.58 -3.60 -3.55
CA GLU A 149 -0.10 -2.89 -2.36
C GLU A 149 -1.16 -1.91 -1.87
N PHE A 150 -1.41 -1.95 -0.57
CA PHE A 150 -2.38 -1.07 0.08
C PHE A 150 -1.77 -0.46 1.34
N PRO A 151 -2.19 0.75 1.75
CA PRO A 151 -1.82 1.30 3.04
C PRO A 151 -2.18 0.33 4.18
N PHE A 152 -1.18 -0.05 4.99
CA PHE A 152 -1.30 -1.17 5.92
C PHE A 152 -2.44 -0.99 6.92
N ARG A 153 -2.60 0.21 7.48
CA ARG A 153 -3.62 0.50 8.51
C ARG A 153 -5.02 0.53 7.91
N GLU A 154 -5.20 1.11 6.74
CA GLU A 154 -6.46 1.16 6.03
C GLU A 154 -6.90 -0.25 5.60
N ALA A 155 -5.98 -1.07 5.10
CA ALA A 155 -6.27 -2.45 4.71
C ALA A 155 -6.76 -3.28 5.90
N LEU A 156 -6.14 -3.11 7.08
CA LEU A 156 -6.61 -3.77 8.30
C LEU A 156 -8.02 -3.33 8.72
N VAL A 157 -8.34 -2.03 8.59
CA VAL A 157 -9.69 -1.52 8.90
C VAL A 157 -10.74 -2.17 7.99
N LEU A 158 -10.42 -2.38 6.72
CA LEU A 158 -11.29 -3.06 5.75
C LEU A 158 -11.43 -4.56 6.03
N LEU A 159 -10.33 -5.25 6.36
CA LEU A 159 -10.31 -6.71 6.48
C LEU A 159 -10.85 -7.22 7.83
N ARG A 160 -10.68 -6.46 8.92
CA ARG A 160 -11.11 -6.87 10.27
C ARG A 160 -12.58 -7.31 10.35
N PRO A 161 -13.57 -6.54 9.82
CA PRO A 161 -14.97 -6.95 9.86
C PRO A 161 -15.26 -8.26 9.10
N VAL A 162 -14.40 -8.64 8.16
CA VAL A 162 -14.56 -9.85 7.34
C VAL A 162 -14.04 -11.09 8.06
N VAL A 163 -12.88 -10.95 8.72
CA VAL A 163 -12.16 -12.09 9.32
C VAL A 163 -12.53 -12.37 10.78
N GLY A 164 -13.16 -11.40 11.48
CA GLY A 164 -13.66 -11.57 12.84
C GLY A 164 -12.71 -11.07 13.92
#